data_AF-A0A8H3G007-F1
#
_entry.id   AF-A0A8H3G007-F1
#
_cell.length_a   1.000
_cell.length_b   1.000
_cell.length_c   1.000
_cell.angle_alpha   90.00
_cell.angle_beta   90.00
_cell.angle_gamma   90.00
#
_symmetry.space_group_name_H-M   'P 1'
#
loop_
_entity.id
_entity.type
_entity.pdbx_description
1 polymer ?
#
loop_
_entity_poly.entity_id
_entity_poly.type
_entity_poly.pdbx_seq_one_letter_code
_entity_poly.pdbx_strand_id
1 'polypeptide(L)'
;MSGITAQGTQMAYGDRTSSVVSSDIILGCKKCTHGNKVTVEFPDATFTFHAQWLHDARCDNGAARNAATAIFELSGQGSSMTLDVAWDDNLSSRFLGSWLRVMASLVGRSESLQPAFEEQFISKGLLVDGVEIPEISYQDILPEESKQEERSNDITLKVLDSLLGECSPGIVKIVDLFAPNFQDERNHKNNIITLVLKRLFGSVFVHPIRGFDQIFNVFSHSKDAESAIGVANYDTTQLLLPHSDHAFYDTPNQVQGFYGLEGQSENTWVSVLSALATFREEFPDLYHHLCDISMIIGRVSRFYGDPLYQAIVDTAVTS
;
A
#
# COMPACT_ATOMS: atom_id res chain seq x y z
N MET A 1 11.22 53.27 -44.09
CA MET A 1 11.75 52.20 -43.23
C MET A 1 10.75 52.02 -42.11
N SER A 2 10.09 50.90 -41.85
CA SER A 2 9.96 49.57 -42.46
C SER A 2 8.61 49.06 -41.94
N GLY A 3 7.69 48.71 -42.83
CA GLY A 3 6.40 48.13 -42.44
C GLY A 3 6.52 46.66 -42.12
N ILE A 4 5.63 46.13 -41.28
CA ILE A 4 5.25 44.71 -41.28
C ILE A 4 3.75 44.64 -40.99
N THR A 5 3.03 44.18 -42.00
CA THR A 5 1.61 43.85 -42.01
C THR A 5 1.46 42.40 -41.57
N ALA A 6 0.69 42.11 -40.51
CA ALA A 6 0.41 40.75 -40.11
C ALA A 6 -0.66 40.13 -41.04
N GLN A 7 -0.23 39.22 -41.91
CA GLN A 7 -1.14 38.35 -42.67
C GLN A 7 -1.58 37.19 -41.79
N GLY A 8 -2.90 37.03 -41.65
CA GLY A 8 -3.50 35.89 -40.97
C GLY A 8 -3.26 34.59 -41.73
N THR A 9 -2.63 33.62 -41.07
CA THR A 9 -2.62 32.24 -41.51
C THR A 9 -3.83 31.53 -40.91
N GLN A 10 -4.85 31.28 -41.72
CA GLN A 10 -5.87 30.28 -41.41
C GLN A 10 -5.20 28.91 -41.40
N MET A 11 -4.94 28.37 -40.21
CA MET A 11 -4.68 26.94 -40.07
C MET A 11 -6.01 26.21 -40.19
N ALA A 12 -6.16 25.48 -41.30
CA ALA A 12 -7.20 24.49 -41.46
C ALA A 12 -7.04 23.45 -40.34
N TYR A 13 -8.01 23.40 -39.41
CA TYR A 13 -8.18 22.27 -38.51
C TYR A 13 -8.54 21.07 -39.38
N GLY A 14 -7.53 20.28 -39.73
CA GLY A 14 -7.72 18.94 -40.25
C GLY A 14 -8.39 18.12 -39.17
N ASP A 15 -9.61 17.71 -39.45
CA ASP A 15 -10.44 16.82 -38.65
C ASP A 15 -9.74 15.44 -38.58
N ARG A 16 -8.73 15.32 -37.70
CA ARG A 16 -8.15 14.03 -37.31
C ARG A 16 -9.00 13.47 -36.19
N THR A 17 -10.12 12.88 -36.56
CA THR A 17 -10.77 11.85 -35.75
C THR A 17 -9.87 10.61 -35.74
N SER A 18 -8.74 10.67 -35.02
CA SER A 18 -8.10 9.45 -34.57
C SER A 18 -9.07 8.83 -33.57
N SER A 19 -9.87 7.87 -34.02
CA SER A 19 -10.64 7.03 -33.12
C SER A 19 -9.64 6.41 -32.15
N VAL A 20 -9.62 6.88 -30.91
CA VAL A 20 -8.88 6.26 -29.83
C VAL A 20 -9.55 4.90 -29.65
N VAL A 21 -8.97 3.87 -30.26
CA VAL A 21 -9.42 2.50 -30.07
C VAL A 21 -9.23 2.23 -28.59
N SER A 22 -10.33 1.97 -27.88
CA SER A 22 -10.25 1.65 -26.46
C SER A 22 -9.30 0.47 -26.29
N SER A 23 -8.28 0.69 -25.47
CA SER A 23 -7.24 -0.30 -25.20
C SER A 23 -7.75 -1.55 -24.47
N ASP A 24 -9.01 -1.51 -24.01
CA ASP A 24 -9.67 -2.60 -23.31
C ASP A 24 -10.44 -3.54 -24.26
N ILE A 25 -10.43 -3.24 -25.55
CA ILE A 25 -11.04 -4.08 -26.59
C ILE A 25 -10.18 -5.32 -26.79
N ILE A 26 -10.80 -6.48 -26.66
CA ILE A 26 -10.19 -7.75 -27.04
C ILE A 26 -10.25 -7.87 -28.56
N LEU A 27 -9.08 -7.84 -29.20
CA LEU A 27 -8.93 -8.01 -30.66
C LEU A 27 -9.04 -9.47 -31.08
N GLY A 28 -8.56 -10.37 -30.22
CA GLY A 28 -8.52 -11.80 -30.50
C GLY A 28 -8.34 -12.60 -29.22
N CYS A 29 -8.75 -13.87 -29.28
CA CYS A 29 -8.44 -14.81 -28.23
C CYS A 29 -8.08 -16.17 -28.84
N LYS A 30 -7.12 -16.86 -28.22
CA LYS A 30 -6.61 -18.15 -28.68
C LYS A 30 -6.45 -19.11 -27.52
N LYS A 31 -7.11 -20.26 -27.62
CA LYS A 31 -6.89 -21.40 -26.75
C LYS A 31 -5.55 -22.07 -27.10
N CYS A 32 -4.69 -22.31 -26.11
CA CYS A 32 -3.48 -23.11 -26.32
C CYS A 32 -3.83 -24.58 -26.57
N THR A 33 -2.93 -25.35 -27.21
CA THR A 33 -3.19 -26.72 -27.71
C THR A 33 -3.75 -27.69 -26.67
N HIS A 34 -3.42 -27.50 -25.39
CA HIS A 34 -3.88 -28.37 -24.29
C HIS A 34 -5.11 -27.82 -23.56
N GLY A 35 -5.65 -26.67 -23.98
CA GLY A 35 -6.80 -26.02 -23.32
C GLY A 35 -6.55 -25.53 -21.91
N ASN A 36 -5.30 -25.56 -21.43
CA ASN A 36 -4.92 -25.12 -20.10
C ASN A 36 -4.59 -23.62 -20.02
N LYS A 37 -4.57 -22.91 -21.15
CA LYS A 37 -4.24 -21.49 -21.24
C LYS A 37 -5.07 -20.78 -22.31
N VAL A 38 -5.39 -19.51 -22.05
CA VAL A 38 -6.02 -18.57 -22.98
C VAL A 38 -5.05 -17.45 -23.27
N THR A 39 -4.77 -17.18 -24.53
CA THR A 39 -4.08 -15.96 -24.95
C THR A 39 -5.12 -14.94 -25.40
N VAL A 40 -5.07 -13.73 -24.86
CA VAL A 40 -5.96 -12.62 -25.16
C VAL A 40 -5.13 -11.50 -25.77
N GLU A 41 -5.54 -11.05 -26.95
CA GLU A 41 -4.88 -9.99 -27.70
C GLU A 41 -5.64 -8.67 -27.50
N PHE A 42 -4.96 -7.66 -26.99
CA PHE A 42 -5.39 -6.27 -26.91
C PHE A 42 -4.67 -5.43 -27.97
N PRO A 43 -5.05 -4.16 -28.22
CA PRO A 43 -4.43 -3.34 -29.25
C PRO A 43 -2.93 -3.06 -29.02
N ASP A 44 -2.50 -3.09 -27.76
CA ASP A 44 -1.15 -2.73 -27.34
C ASP A 44 -0.35 -3.91 -26.76
N ALA A 45 -1.02 -5.00 -26.36
CA ALA A 45 -0.37 -6.10 -25.68
C ALA A 45 -1.11 -7.43 -25.85
N THR A 46 -0.37 -8.51 -25.68
CA THR A 46 -0.91 -9.87 -25.65
C THR A 46 -0.58 -10.52 -24.32
N PHE A 47 -1.59 -11.13 -23.70
CA PHE A 47 -1.44 -11.77 -22.39
C PHE A 47 -1.98 -13.20 -22.42
N THR A 48 -1.23 -14.11 -21.81
CA THR A 48 -1.64 -15.51 -21.64
C THR A 48 -2.02 -15.79 -20.19
N PHE A 49 -3.27 -16.17 -19.96
CA PHE A 49 -3.84 -16.56 -18.67
C PHE A 49 -3.90 -18.08 -18.53
N HIS A 50 -3.75 -18.58 -17.31
CA HIS A 50 -4.03 -19.98 -17.02
C HIS A 50 -5.55 -20.21 -16.97
N ALA A 51 -6.03 -21.27 -17.62
CA ALA A 51 -7.46 -21.63 -17.65
C ALA A 51 -8.01 -21.84 -16.23
N GLN A 52 -7.21 -22.47 -15.37
CA GLN A 52 -7.56 -22.68 -13.97
C GLN A 52 -7.83 -21.36 -13.24
N TRP A 53 -6.94 -20.38 -13.40
CA TRP A 53 -7.13 -19.09 -12.76
C TRP A 53 -8.40 -18.39 -13.24
N LEU A 54 -8.70 -18.43 -14.54
CA LEU A 54 -9.96 -17.91 -15.08
C LEU A 54 -11.18 -18.65 -14.51
N HIS A 55 -11.10 -19.98 -14.35
CA HIS A 55 -12.18 -20.78 -13.74
C HIS A 55 -12.39 -20.47 -12.26
N ASP A 56 -11.32 -20.15 -11.53
CA ASP A 56 -11.40 -19.76 -10.12
C ASP A 56 -11.87 -18.31 -9.96
N ALA A 57 -11.49 -17.43 -10.88
CA ALA A 57 -11.85 -16.02 -10.86
C ALA A 57 -13.25 -15.73 -11.44
N ARG A 58 -14.05 -16.76 -11.69
CA ARG A 58 -15.47 -16.60 -12.02
C ARG A 58 -16.14 -15.86 -10.87
N CYS A 59 -16.85 -14.79 -11.18
CA CYS A 59 -17.64 -14.01 -10.21
C CYS A 59 -18.91 -14.76 -9.78
N ASP A 60 -18.78 -16.04 -9.43
CA ASP A 60 -19.89 -16.90 -9.03
C ASP A 60 -19.63 -17.36 -7.59
N ASN A 61 -20.67 -17.37 -6.75
CA ASN A 61 -20.67 -17.56 -5.28
C ASN A 61 -20.17 -18.95 -4.77
N GLY A 62 -19.22 -19.60 -5.42
CA GLY A 62 -18.73 -20.94 -5.06
C GLY A 62 -17.41 -20.94 -4.30
N ALA A 63 -17.23 -21.92 -3.42
CA ALA A 63 -15.92 -22.24 -2.85
C ALA A 63 -14.94 -22.69 -3.94
N ALA A 64 -13.66 -22.33 -3.78
CA ALA A 64 -12.54 -22.63 -4.67
C ALA A 64 -12.59 -24.06 -5.23
N ARG A 65 -12.32 -24.23 -6.54
CA ARG A 65 -12.42 -25.51 -7.24
C ARG A 65 -11.05 -26.03 -7.68
N ASN A 66 -10.97 -27.34 -7.94
CA ASN A 66 -9.72 -28.06 -8.18
C ASN A 66 -9.23 -27.92 -9.64
N ALA A 67 -7.90 -27.95 -9.81
CA ALA A 67 -7.16 -27.75 -11.07
C ALA A 67 -7.50 -28.65 -12.28
N ALA A 68 -8.23 -29.75 -12.05
CA ALA A 68 -8.38 -30.83 -13.03
C ALA A 68 -9.54 -30.65 -14.03
N THR A 69 -10.42 -29.66 -13.82
CA THR A 69 -11.66 -29.45 -14.59
C THR A 69 -11.64 -28.18 -15.45
N ALA A 70 -10.52 -27.48 -15.57
CA ALA A 70 -10.48 -26.27 -16.38
C ALA A 70 -10.15 -26.61 -17.84
N ILE A 71 -11.10 -27.20 -18.56
CA ILE A 71 -11.08 -27.31 -20.03
C ILE A 71 -12.23 -26.45 -20.56
N PHE A 72 -11.95 -25.58 -21.53
CA PHE A 72 -12.92 -24.61 -22.03
C PHE A 72 -13.04 -24.52 -23.56
N GLU A 73 -14.14 -23.95 -24.03
CA GLU A 73 -14.36 -23.44 -25.38
C GLU A 73 -14.44 -21.90 -25.36
N LEU A 74 -13.97 -21.26 -26.43
CA LEU A 74 -14.00 -19.80 -26.59
C LEU A 74 -15.03 -19.42 -27.64
N SER A 75 -15.94 -18.51 -27.29
CA SER A 75 -16.78 -17.81 -28.26
C SER A 75 -16.41 -16.33 -28.27
N GLY A 76 -15.71 -15.92 -29.33
CA GLY A 76 -15.27 -14.54 -29.51
C GLY A 76 -14.42 -14.41 -30.78
N GLN A 77 -15.08 -14.24 -31.93
CA GLN A 77 -14.42 -13.80 -33.16
C GLN A 77 -14.75 -12.32 -33.39
N GLY A 78 -13.72 -11.47 -33.38
CA GLY A 78 -13.83 -10.03 -33.62
C GLY A 78 -13.63 -9.19 -32.35
N SER A 79 -13.59 -7.86 -32.54
CA SER A 79 -13.46 -6.89 -31.46
C SER A 79 -14.61 -7.01 -30.45
N SER A 80 -14.31 -7.46 -29.24
CA SER A 80 -15.28 -7.61 -28.15
C SER A 80 -14.79 -6.89 -26.89
N MET A 81 -15.74 -6.39 -26.08
CA MET A 81 -15.43 -5.86 -24.75
C MET A 81 -15.36 -6.97 -23.69
N THR A 82 -15.70 -8.21 -24.06
CA THR A 82 -15.78 -9.35 -23.14
C THR A 82 -15.18 -10.61 -23.73
N LEU A 83 -14.60 -11.43 -22.85
CA LEU A 83 -14.20 -12.81 -23.11
C LEU A 83 -15.27 -13.75 -22.55
N ASP A 84 -15.95 -14.47 -23.43
CA ASP A 84 -16.88 -15.53 -23.04
C ASP A 84 -16.16 -16.89 -23.09
N VAL A 85 -16.21 -17.61 -21.97
CA VAL A 85 -15.54 -18.90 -21.76
C VAL A 85 -16.58 -19.94 -21.34
N ALA A 86 -16.72 -21.02 -22.10
CA ALA A 86 -17.57 -22.15 -21.75
C ALA A 86 -16.72 -23.28 -21.20
N TRP A 87 -17.11 -23.92 -20.10
CA TRP A 87 -16.32 -24.93 -19.38
C TRP A 87 -16.87 -26.34 -19.58
N ASP A 88 -16.05 -27.36 -19.37
CA ASP A 88 -16.44 -28.77 -19.46
C ASP A 88 -17.51 -29.20 -18.43
N ASP A 89 -17.63 -28.48 -17.33
CA ASP A 89 -18.68 -28.62 -16.32
C ASP A 89 -20.04 -28.04 -16.76
N ASN A 90 -20.16 -27.66 -18.04
CA ASN A 90 -21.31 -26.99 -18.66
C ASN A 90 -21.63 -25.61 -18.08
N LEU A 91 -20.72 -25.02 -17.30
CA LEU A 91 -20.83 -23.62 -16.89
C LEU A 91 -20.27 -22.72 -17.97
N SER A 92 -20.61 -21.43 -17.89
CA SER A 92 -20.02 -20.40 -18.74
C SER A 92 -19.69 -19.17 -17.91
N SER A 93 -18.71 -18.40 -18.36
CA SER A 93 -18.23 -17.23 -17.65
C SER A 93 -17.91 -16.13 -18.63
N ARG A 94 -18.15 -14.90 -18.18
CA ARG A 94 -17.92 -13.69 -18.95
C ARG A 94 -16.99 -12.79 -18.19
N PHE A 95 -15.85 -12.47 -18.80
CA PHE A 95 -14.87 -11.55 -18.23
C PHE A 95 -14.87 -10.25 -19.02
N LEU A 96 -14.86 -9.12 -18.34
CA LEU A 96 -14.68 -7.81 -18.97
C LEU A 96 -13.22 -7.68 -19.43
N GLY A 97 -13.01 -7.18 -20.65
CA GLY A 97 -11.68 -6.94 -21.21
C GLY A 97 -10.83 -6.01 -20.34
N SER A 98 -11.44 -4.95 -19.80
CA SER A 98 -10.78 -4.03 -18.85
C SER A 98 -10.33 -4.74 -17.57
N TRP A 99 -11.16 -5.61 -17.00
CA TRP A 99 -10.81 -6.39 -15.81
C TRP A 99 -9.66 -7.38 -16.11
N LEU A 100 -9.75 -8.11 -17.24
CA LEU A 100 -8.68 -9.00 -17.66
C LEU A 100 -7.36 -8.24 -17.84
N ARG A 101 -7.41 -7.03 -18.39
CA ARG A 101 -6.24 -6.19 -18.63
C ARG A 101 -5.59 -5.73 -17.33
N VAL A 102 -6.37 -5.34 -16.32
CA VAL A 102 -5.85 -5.03 -14.98
C VAL A 102 -5.17 -6.25 -14.37
N MET A 103 -5.83 -7.42 -14.41
CA MET A 103 -5.32 -8.65 -13.83
C MET A 103 -4.15 -9.25 -14.62
N ALA A 104 -3.99 -8.90 -15.90
CA ALA A 104 -2.95 -9.43 -16.77
C ALA A 104 -1.53 -9.21 -16.23
N SER A 105 -1.31 -8.09 -15.54
CA SER A 105 -0.03 -7.77 -14.90
C SER A 105 0.30 -8.70 -13.72
N LEU A 106 -0.72 -9.19 -13.02
CA LEU A 106 -0.58 -10.02 -11.83
C LEU A 106 -0.48 -11.52 -12.14
N VAL A 107 -1.29 -11.98 -13.10
CA VAL A 107 -1.51 -13.42 -13.33
C VAL A 107 -1.33 -13.83 -14.78
N GLY A 108 -1.26 -12.87 -15.70
CA GLY A 108 -1.00 -13.09 -17.11
C GLY A 108 0.50 -13.19 -17.36
N ARG A 109 0.88 -13.95 -18.40
CA ARG A 109 2.22 -13.86 -18.98
C ARG A 109 2.15 -13.02 -20.24
N SER A 110 2.93 -11.94 -20.31
CA SER A 110 3.11 -11.20 -21.55
C SER A 110 4.21 -11.85 -22.38
N GLU A 111 4.00 -11.99 -23.69
CA GLU A 111 5.05 -12.46 -24.61
C GLU A 111 6.02 -11.32 -25.00
N SER A 112 5.61 -10.06 -24.84
CA SER A 112 6.35 -8.89 -25.31
C SER A 112 6.93 -8.02 -24.19
N LEU A 113 6.47 -8.18 -22.95
CA LEU A 113 6.98 -7.42 -21.82
C LEU A 113 7.91 -8.30 -20.98
N GLN A 114 9.17 -7.87 -20.83
CA GLN A 114 9.97 -8.28 -19.68
C GLN A 114 9.13 -8.04 -18.41
N PRO A 115 9.25 -8.88 -17.36
CA PRO A 115 8.46 -8.73 -16.15
C PRO A 115 8.69 -7.34 -15.56
N ALA A 116 7.81 -6.40 -15.90
CA ALA A 116 7.83 -5.03 -15.39
C ALA A 116 7.47 -4.97 -13.90
N PHE A 117 7.13 -6.12 -13.31
CA PHE A 117 6.59 -6.24 -11.98
C PHE A 117 7.63 -6.06 -10.86
N GLU A 118 8.93 -6.20 -11.15
CA GLU A 118 9.93 -6.15 -10.08
C GLU A 118 10.37 -4.73 -9.68
N GLU A 119 10.10 -3.68 -10.46
CA GLU A 119 10.61 -2.33 -10.16
C GLU A 119 9.55 -1.22 -10.02
N GLN A 120 8.28 -1.43 -10.39
CA GLN A 120 7.34 -0.31 -10.59
C GLN A 120 6.62 0.21 -9.33
N PHE A 121 6.68 -0.49 -8.19
CA PHE A 121 5.89 -0.07 -7.01
C PHE A 121 6.72 0.18 -5.75
N ILE A 122 8.05 0.10 -5.85
CA ILE A 122 8.91 0.46 -4.72
C ILE A 122 9.14 1.97 -4.81
N SER A 123 8.55 2.72 -3.87
CA SER A 123 8.83 4.15 -3.74
C SER A 123 10.35 4.38 -3.76
N LYS A 124 10.80 5.34 -4.55
CA LYS A 124 12.25 5.61 -4.68
C LYS A 124 12.86 6.19 -3.40
N GLY A 125 12.02 6.47 -2.41
CA GLY A 125 12.37 7.26 -1.25
C GLY A 125 12.61 8.72 -1.62
N LEU A 126 12.64 9.60 -0.60
CA LEU A 126 12.93 11.01 -0.78
C LEU A 126 14.18 11.41 0.02
N LEU A 127 15.08 12.15 -0.63
CA LEU A 127 16.21 12.83 0.00
C LEU A 127 15.72 14.10 0.72
N VAL A 128 16.44 14.53 1.75
CA VAL A 128 16.05 15.65 2.66
C VAL A 128 15.73 16.94 1.90
N ASP A 129 16.47 17.24 0.84
CA ASP A 129 16.28 18.46 0.04
C ASP A 129 14.99 18.36 -0.79
N GLY A 130 13.91 18.97 -0.28
CA GLY A 130 12.62 19.07 -0.97
C GLY A 130 11.51 18.16 -0.44
N VAL A 131 11.70 17.50 0.72
CA VAL A 131 10.60 16.79 1.39
C VAL A 131 9.63 17.79 2.00
N GLU A 132 8.47 17.93 1.36
CA GLU A 132 7.29 18.55 1.98
C GLU A 132 6.49 17.47 2.70
N ILE A 133 6.37 17.60 4.03
CA ILE A 133 5.50 16.71 4.82
C ILE A 133 4.06 17.16 4.63
N PRO A 134 3.17 16.33 4.04
CA PRO A 134 1.79 16.72 3.82
C PRO A 134 1.09 16.99 5.14
N GLU A 135 0.40 18.14 5.22
CA GLU A 135 -0.44 18.49 6.36
C GLU A 135 -1.91 18.19 6.03
N ILE A 136 -2.59 17.47 6.92
CA ILE A 136 -4.00 17.13 6.79
C ILE A 136 -4.73 17.56 8.06
N SER A 137 -5.80 18.33 7.91
CA SER A 137 -6.57 18.84 9.04
C SER A 137 -7.33 17.70 9.74
N TYR A 138 -7.28 17.67 11.06
CA TYR A 138 -8.05 16.75 11.88
C TYR A 138 -9.56 16.82 11.57
N GLN A 139 -10.07 18.01 11.31
CA GLN A 139 -11.48 18.26 10.99
C GLN A 139 -11.91 17.64 9.66
N ASP A 140 -10.97 17.40 8.75
CA ASP A 140 -11.24 16.73 7.49
C ASP A 140 -11.32 15.21 7.65
N ILE A 141 -10.56 14.65 8.61
CA ILE A 141 -10.57 13.21 8.93
C ILE A 141 -11.81 12.84 9.75
N LEU A 142 -12.13 13.66 10.74
CA LEU A 142 -13.27 13.51 11.65
C LEU A 142 -14.22 14.70 11.48
N PRO A 143 -14.93 14.79 10.33
CA PRO A 143 -15.87 15.87 10.09
C PRO A 143 -17.09 15.75 11.01
N GLU A 144 -17.69 16.89 11.37
CA GLU A 144 -18.98 16.92 12.05
C GLU A 144 -20.05 16.17 11.21
N GLU A 145 -20.99 15.51 11.90
CA GLU A 145 -21.95 14.52 11.36
C GLU A 145 -22.71 14.93 10.08
N SER A 146 -22.79 16.22 9.78
CA SER A 146 -23.53 16.75 8.63
C SER A 146 -22.83 16.61 7.26
N LYS A 147 -21.58 16.15 7.16
CA LYS A 147 -20.78 16.09 5.91
C LYS A 147 -19.99 14.78 5.70
N GLN A 148 -20.49 13.67 6.23
CA GLN A 148 -19.64 12.59 6.73
C GLN A 148 -19.14 11.51 5.74
N GLU A 149 -19.86 11.22 4.64
CA GLU A 149 -19.57 10.01 3.82
C GLU A 149 -18.65 10.27 2.61
N GLU A 150 -19.01 11.14 1.67
CA GLU A 150 -18.20 11.35 0.45
C GLU A 150 -16.82 11.98 0.77
N ARG A 151 -16.80 13.00 1.65
CA ARG A 151 -15.56 13.71 1.99
C ARG A 151 -14.56 12.84 2.77
N SER A 152 -15.05 11.82 3.48
CA SER A 152 -14.18 10.96 4.27
C SER A 152 -13.36 10.02 3.40
N ASN A 153 -13.89 9.56 2.27
CA ASN A 153 -13.17 8.63 1.39
C ASN A 153 -12.01 9.35 0.69
N ASP A 154 -12.23 10.57 0.20
CA ASP A 154 -11.19 11.37 -0.44
C ASP A 154 -10.03 11.67 0.50
N ILE A 155 -10.33 11.98 1.76
CA ILE A 155 -9.31 12.25 2.78
C ILE A 155 -8.54 10.98 3.15
N THR A 156 -9.23 9.85 3.32
CA THR A 156 -8.56 8.57 3.56
C THR A 156 -7.65 8.20 2.38
N LEU A 157 -8.11 8.33 1.14
CA LEU A 157 -7.29 8.10 -0.04
C LEU A 157 -6.08 9.03 -0.09
N LYS A 158 -6.27 10.32 0.20
CA LYS A 158 -5.17 11.28 0.27
C LYS A 158 -4.12 10.91 1.34
N VAL A 159 -4.57 10.42 2.50
CA VAL A 159 -3.66 9.91 3.55
C VAL A 159 -2.92 8.67 3.05
N LEU A 160 -3.63 7.71 2.45
CA LEU A 160 -3.03 6.48 1.94
C LEU A 160 -2.01 6.77 0.82
N ASP A 161 -2.34 7.65 -0.12
CA ASP A 161 -1.42 8.11 -1.17
C ASP A 161 -0.19 8.79 -0.56
N SER A 162 -0.38 9.58 0.50
CA SER A 162 0.71 10.25 1.22
C SER A 162 1.57 9.29 2.04
N LEU A 163 1.12 8.07 2.32
CA LEU A 163 1.86 7.04 3.06
C LEU A 163 2.44 5.93 2.17
N LEU A 164 1.75 5.57 1.08
CA LEU A 164 2.01 4.37 0.28
C LEU A 164 2.27 4.67 -1.20
N GLY A 165 2.07 5.90 -1.67
CA GLY A 165 2.29 6.29 -3.06
C GLY A 165 3.75 6.14 -3.51
N GLU A 166 3.98 6.02 -4.82
CA GLU A 166 5.32 5.82 -5.40
C GLU A 166 6.32 6.95 -5.07
N CYS A 167 5.82 8.18 -4.95
CA CYS A 167 6.62 9.35 -4.55
C CYS A 167 6.28 9.81 -3.13
N SER A 168 5.68 8.93 -2.32
CA SER A 168 5.25 9.25 -0.97
C SER A 168 6.46 9.45 -0.04
N PRO A 169 6.40 10.44 0.87
CA PRO A 169 7.35 10.57 1.96
C PRO A 169 7.13 9.51 3.07
N GLY A 170 6.09 8.67 3.02
CA GLY A 170 5.81 7.70 4.07
C GLY A 170 5.45 8.32 5.44
N ILE A 171 5.15 9.61 5.47
CA ILE A 171 4.80 10.37 6.68
C ILE A 171 3.76 11.43 6.34
N VAL A 172 2.83 11.66 7.27
CA VAL A 172 1.82 12.71 7.19
C VAL A 172 1.71 13.40 8.54
N LYS A 173 1.49 14.72 8.53
CA LYS A 173 1.27 15.50 9.74
C LYS A 173 -0.20 15.86 9.86
N ILE A 174 -0.81 15.44 10.96
CA ILE A 174 -2.19 15.85 11.27
C ILE A 174 -2.17 17.16 12.04
N VAL A 175 -2.88 18.16 11.51
CA VAL A 175 -2.93 19.54 12.05
C VAL A 175 -4.34 19.90 12.54
N ASP A 176 -4.49 21.08 13.13
CA ASP A 176 -5.77 21.60 13.65
C ASP A 176 -6.44 20.67 14.68
N LEU A 177 -5.62 19.98 15.48
CA LEU A 177 -6.10 19.17 16.60
C LEU A 177 -6.81 20.06 17.62
N PHE A 178 -7.89 19.55 18.20
CA PHE A 178 -8.56 20.21 19.31
C PHE A 178 -7.70 20.16 20.58
N ALA A 179 -7.96 21.06 21.53
CA ALA A 179 -7.25 21.06 22.80
C ALA A 179 -7.49 19.75 23.56
N PRO A 180 -6.43 18.99 23.92
CA PRO A 180 -6.61 17.69 24.54
C PRO A 180 -7.20 17.78 25.95
N ASN A 181 -7.99 16.76 26.32
CA ASN A 181 -8.20 16.45 27.72
C ASN A 181 -7.01 15.62 28.23
N PHE A 182 -6.04 16.29 28.86
CA PHE A 182 -4.82 15.64 29.37
C PHE A 182 -5.08 14.41 30.24
N GLN A 183 -6.14 14.44 31.06
CA GLN A 183 -6.45 13.33 31.95
C GLN A 183 -6.95 12.12 31.18
N ASP A 184 -7.78 12.32 30.17
CA ASP A 184 -8.29 11.24 29.33
C ASP A 184 -7.14 10.64 28.49
N GLU A 185 -6.34 11.50 27.86
CA GLU A 185 -5.16 11.13 27.07
C GLU A 185 -4.18 10.28 27.90
N ARG A 186 -3.80 10.75 29.09
CA ARG A 186 -2.88 10.04 30.00
C ARG A 186 -3.43 8.70 30.49
N ASN A 187 -4.75 8.59 30.69
CA ASN A 187 -5.41 7.36 31.13
C ASN A 187 -5.88 6.47 29.97
N HIS A 188 -5.45 6.75 28.74
CA HIS A 188 -5.78 5.97 27.54
C HIS A 188 -7.29 5.87 27.28
N LYS A 189 -8.05 6.91 27.64
CA LYS A 189 -9.48 7.03 27.36
C LYS A 189 -9.70 8.02 26.23
N ASN A 190 -10.52 7.66 25.25
CA ASN A 190 -10.89 8.53 24.12
C ASN A 190 -9.68 9.19 23.43
N ASN A 191 -8.59 8.43 23.31
CA ASN A 191 -7.33 8.99 22.85
C ASN A 191 -7.42 9.47 21.39
N ILE A 192 -7.01 10.71 21.14
CA ILE A 192 -7.04 11.34 19.81
C ILE A 192 -6.38 10.45 18.76
N ILE A 193 -5.23 9.85 19.09
CA ILE A 193 -4.48 9.07 18.12
C ILE A 193 -5.21 7.80 17.70
N THR A 194 -5.84 7.13 18.67
CA THR A 194 -6.64 5.93 18.41
C THR A 194 -7.86 6.27 17.56
N LEU A 195 -8.51 7.40 17.83
CA LEU A 195 -9.65 7.88 17.04
C LEU A 195 -9.27 8.14 15.59
N VAL A 196 -8.18 8.87 15.36
CA VAL A 196 -7.66 9.17 14.02
C VAL A 196 -7.29 7.90 13.27
N LEU A 197 -6.49 7.01 13.88
CA LEU A 197 -6.06 5.78 13.23
C LEU A 197 -7.24 4.85 12.92
N LYS A 198 -8.21 4.69 13.84
CA LYS A 198 -9.42 3.91 13.55
C LYS A 198 -10.25 4.52 12.44
N ARG A 199 -10.33 5.84 12.36
CA ARG A 199 -11.09 6.50 11.29
C ARG A 199 -10.46 6.25 9.92
N LEU A 200 -9.14 6.29 9.84
CA LEU A 200 -8.40 6.11 8.59
C LEU A 200 -8.27 4.63 8.17
N PHE A 201 -8.04 3.73 9.12
CA PHE A 201 -7.66 2.33 8.84
C PHE A 201 -8.69 1.30 9.33
N GLY A 202 -9.79 1.74 9.95
CA GLY A 202 -10.85 0.89 10.51
C GLY A 202 -10.49 0.23 11.84
N SER A 203 -9.20 0.04 12.13
CA SER A 203 -8.73 -0.59 13.37
C SER A 203 -7.33 -0.10 13.76
N VAL A 204 -6.92 -0.41 14.99
CA VAL A 204 -5.55 -0.20 15.49
C VAL A 204 -4.96 -1.53 15.92
N PHE A 205 -3.63 -1.61 15.91
CA PHE A 205 -2.91 -2.79 16.37
C PHE A 205 -3.27 -3.15 17.81
N VAL A 206 -3.62 -4.42 18.04
CA VAL A 206 -3.94 -4.95 19.36
C VAL A 206 -2.67 -5.50 19.97
N HIS A 207 -2.04 -4.74 20.88
CA HIS A 207 -0.83 -5.20 21.54
C HIS A 207 -1.16 -6.40 22.46
N PRO A 208 -0.44 -7.54 22.37
CA PRO A 208 -0.81 -8.78 23.06
C PRO A 208 -1.01 -8.66 24.58
N ILE A 209 -0.30 -7.72 25.21
CA ILE A 209 -0.34 -7.52 26.68
C ILE A 209 -1.24 -6.36 27.09
N ARG A 210 -1.30 -5.31 26.27
CA ARG A 210 -2.07 -4.11 26.65
C ARG A 210 -3.55 -4.30 26.30
N GLY A 211 -3.85 -5.06 25.25
CA GLY A 211 -5.20 -5.32 24.79
C GLY A 211 -5.66 -4.28 23.77
N PHE A 212 -6.98 -4.24 23.55
CA PHE A 212 -7.61 -3.42 22.54
C PHE A 212 -7.50 -1.93 22.85
N ASP A 213 -7.26 -1.13 21.81
CA ASP A 213 -7.28 0.34 21.83
C ASP A 213 -6.30 0.99 22.81
N GLN A 214 -5.35 0.22 23.34
CA GLN A 214 -4.36 0.72 24.27
C GLN A 214 -3.16 1.31 23.54
N ILE A 215 -2.89 2.58 23.84
CA ILE A 215 -1.65 3.24 23.47
C ILE A 215 -0.61 3.06 24.58
N PHE A 216 0.58 3.64 24.42
CA PHE A 216 1.52 3.83 25.51
C PHE A 216 2.01 5.28 25.48
N ASN A 217 2.20 5.87 26.66
CA ASN A 217 2.75 7.21 26.76
C ASN A 217 4.27 7.15 26.73
N VAL A 218 4.89 8.06 25.99
CA VAL A 218 6.33 8.27 25.96
C VAL A 218 6.65 9.52 26.74
N PHE A 219 7.54 9.42 27.73
CA PHE A 219 7.94 10.56 28.56
C PHE A 219 9.44 10.77 28.54
N SER A 220 9.83 12.04 28.58
CA SER A 220 11.20 12.51 28.68
C SER A 220 11.45 13.06 30.10
N HIS A 221 12.16 12.31 30.95
CA HIS A 221 12.50 12.81 32.30
C HIS A 221 13.87 13.49 32.28
N SER A 222 13.91 14.80 32.59
CA SER A 222 15.17 15.46 32.96
C SER A 222 15.31 15.69 34.47
N LYS A 223 14.23 15.57 35.28
CA LYS A 223 14.28 15.94 36.72
C LYS A 223 13.53 15.07 37.76
N ASP A 224 12.45 14.37 37.42
CA ASP A 224 11.68 13.58 38.41
C ASP A 224 11.66 12.10 38.05
N ALA A 225 12.58 11.32 38.63
CA ALA A 225 12.73 9.88 38.38
C ALA A 225 11.74 9.01 39.18
N GLU A 226 11.15 9.54 40.27
CA GLU A 226 10.29 8.75 41.16
C GLU A 226 8.88 8.54 40.61
N SER A 227 8.36 9.46 39.78
CA SER A 227 7.07 9.31 39.08
C SER A 227 7.14 8.38 37.87
N ALA A 228 8.35 7.91 37.50
CA ALA A 228 8.63 7.17 36.28
C ALA A 228 8.58 5.63 36.43
N ILE A 229 8.24 5.11 37.62
CA ILE A 229 8.17 3.67 37.86
C ILE A 229 6.96 3.10 37.11
N GLY A 230 7.23 2.47 35.95
CA GLY A 230 6.23 1.69 35.20
C GLY A 230 5.92 2.19 33.79
N VAL A 231 6.57 3.24 33.29
CA VAL A 231 6.41 3.70 31.91
C VAL A 231 7.58 3.22 31.04
N ALA A 232 7.33 3.01 29.73
CA ALA A 232 8.38 2.72 28.76
C ALA A 232 9.26 3.98 28.60
N ASN A 233 10.24 4.11 29.47
CA ASN A 233 11.07 5.30 29.59
C ASN A 233 12.21 5.25 28.57
N TYR A 234 12.34 6.31 27.77
CA TYR A 234 13.59 6.60 27.09
C TYR A 234 14.43 7.50 28.00
N ASP A 235 15.68 7.11 28.24
CA ASP A 235 16.65 7.98 28.87
C ASP A 235 16.93 9.15 27.93
N THR A 236 16.45 10.34 28.30
CA THR A 236 16.55 11.56 27.49
C THR A 236 17.96 12.10 27.35
N THR A 237 18.91 11.56 28.13
CA THR A 237 20.33 11.84 27.95
C THR A 237 20.91 11.12 26.72
N GLN A 238 20.16 10.16 26.15
CA GLN A 238 20.58 9.37 25.01
C GLN A 238 19.70 9.71 23.81
N LEU A 239 20.34 10.06 22.70
CA LEU A 239 19.66 10.26 21.43
C LEU A 239 19.14 8.91 20.91
N LEU A 240 17.85 8.84 20.58
CA LEU A 240 17.31 7.70 19.85
C LEU A 240 17.76 7.77 18.40
N LEU A 241 18.56 6.79 17.98
CA LEU A 241 18.91 6.63 16.58
C LEU A 241 17.67 6.25 15.76
N PRO A 242 17.63 6.59 14.46
CA PRO A 242 16.56 6.13 13.58
C PRO A 242 16.40 4.61 13.64
N HIS A 243 15.18 4.15 13.91
CA HIS A 243 14.84 2.74 14.04
C HIS A 243 13.39 2.49 13.62
N SER A 244 13.04 1.22 13.42
CA SER A 244 11.66 0.76 13.28
C SER A 244 11.17 0.18 14.60
N ASP A 245 9.95 0.55 15.01
CA ASP A 245 9.34 0.04 16.22
C ASP A 245 8.84 -1.40 16.03
N HIS A 246 9.00 -2.20 17.08
CA HIS A 246 8.54 -3.59 17.12
C HIS A 246 9.06 -4.49 15.99
N ALA A 247 10.27 -4.24 15.48
CA ALA A 247 10.93 -5.08 14.47
C ALA A 247 11.14 -6.55 14.90
N PHE A 248 10.90 -6.87 16.17
CA PHE A 248 10.94 -8.23 16.71
C PHE A 248 9.62 -9.01 16.53
N TYR A 249 8.54 -8.38 16.05
CA TYR A 249 7.33 -9.10 15.65
C TYR A 249 7.46 -9.64 14.23
N ASP A 250 6.86 -10.81 13.97
CA ASP A 250 6.80 -11.42 12.62
C ASP A 250 6.14 -10.49 11.60
N THR A 251 5.11 -9.77 12.05
CA THR A 251 4.46 -8.68 11.32
C THR A 251 4.57 -7.40 12.14
N PRO A 252 5.65 -6.61 11.96
CA PRO A 252 5.79 -5.33 12.62
C PRO A 252 4.65 -4.37 12.26
N ASN A 253 4.42 -3.38 13.12
CA ASN A 253 3.45 -2.34 12.85
C ASN A 253 3.84 -1.58 11.57
N GLN A 254 2.92 -1.57 10.59
CA GLN A 254 3.16 -0.91 9.31
C GLN A 254 2.95 0.61 9.38
N VAL A 255 2.05 1.06 10.27
CA VAL A 255 1.76 2.47 10.51
C VAL A 255 1.85 2.74 12.01
N GLN A 256 2.54 3.82 12.36
CA GLN A 256 2.64 4.30 13.73
C GLN A 256 2.18 5.75 13.82
N GLY A 257 1.27 6.02 14.76
CA GLY A 257 0.94 7.38 15.15
C GLY A 257 1.83 7.85 16.29
N PHE A 258 2.29 9.09 16.23
CA PHE A 258 2.82 9.82 17.38
C PHE A 258 2.02 11.11 17.61
N TYR A 259 1.66 11.36 18.88
CA TYR A 259 0.92 12.55 19.29
C TYR A 259 1.68 13.29 20.41
N GLY A 260 2.08 14.53 20.13
CA GLY A 260 2.73 15.40 21.10
C GLY A 260 1.70 15.99 22.06
N LEU A 261 1.56 15.40 23.25
CA LEU A 261 0.64 15.87 24.27
C LEU A 261 1.18 17.08 25.05
N GLU A 262 2.45 17.03 25.47
CA GLU A 262 3.11 18.04 26.29
C GLU A 262 4.56 18.25 25.85
N GLY A 263 5.04 19.49 25.97
CA GLY A 263 6.44 19.84 25.71
C GLY A 263 6.76 20.05 24.23
N GLN A 264 8.06 19.99 23.91
CA GLN A 264 8.59 20.12 22.56
C GLN A 264 9.62 19.02 22.34
N SER A 265 9.68 18.52 21.11
CA SER A 265 10.65 17.52 20.67
C SER A 265 11.09 17.84 19.25
N GLU A 266 12.36 17.58 18.96
CA GLU A 266 12.86 17.51 17.60
C GLU A 266 12.84 16.04 17.18
N ASN A 267 12.00 15.72 16.18
CA ASN A 267 11.85 14.36 15.70
C ASN A 267 12.61 14.20 14.39
N THR A 268 13.43 13.15 14.31
CA THR A 268 14.14 12.79 13.08
C THR A 268 13.35 11.73 12.33
N TRP A 269 13.17 11.94 11.03
CA TRP A 269 12.60 10.96 10.11
C TRP A 269 13.63 10.62 9.03
N VAL A 270 13.70 9.34 8.64
CA VAL A 270 14.64 8.85 7.62
C VAL A 270 13.89 7.97 6.63
N SER A 271 14.02 8.28 5.33
CA SER A 271 13.55 7.42 4.26
C SER A 271 14.45 6.19 4.16
N VAL A 272 13.97 5.04 4.65
CA VAL A 272 14.72 3.76 4.57
C VAL A 272 15.00 3.40 3.11
N LEU A 273 14.07 3.66 2.19
CA LEU A 273 14.25 3.37 0.76
C LEU A 273 15.40 4.21 0.15
N SER A 274 15.48 5.50 0.49
CA SER A 274 16.61 6.34 0.05
C SER A 274 17.93 5.90 0.66
N ALA A 275 17.91 5.52 1.94
CA ALA A 275 19.10 5.00 2.63
C ALA A 275 19.58 3.69 1.99
N LEU A 276 18.66 2.77 1.66
CA LEU A 276 18.99 1.52 0.98
C LEU A 276 19.45 1.74 -0.47
N ALA A 277 18.86 2.70 -1.20
CA ALA A 277 19.31 3.06 -2.54
C ALA A 277 20.75 3.59 -2.50
N THR A 278 21.05 4.51 -1.59
CA THR A 278 22.40 5.03 -1.36
C THR A 278 23.36 3.90 -0.96
N PHE A 279 22.95 3.02 -0.03
CA PHE A 279 23.78 1.91 0.42
C PHE A 279 24.06 0.88 -0.69
N ARG A 280 23.09 0.63 -1.57
CA ARG A 280 23.25 -0.21 -2.76
C ARG A 280 24.26 0.38 -3.74
N GLU A 281 24.20 1.69 -3.96
CA GLU A 281 25.12 2.40 -4.87
C GLU A 281 26.55 2.46 -4.32
N GLU A 282 26.70 2.80 -3.04
CA GLU A 282 28.03 2.99 -2.43
C GLU A 282 28.69 1.67 -1.99
N PHE A 283 27.90 0.68 -1.56
CA PHE A 283 28.38 -0.57 -0.97
C PHE A 283 27.60 -1.81 -1.47
N PRO A 284 27.62 -2.12 -2.78
CA PRO A 284 26.77 -3.17 -3.37
C PRO A 284 26.95 -4.56 -2.73
N ASP A 285 28.19 -4.95 -2.42
CA ASP A 285 28.46 -6.26 -1.79
C ASP A 285 27.86 -6.36 -0.38
N LEU A 286 27.92 -5.28 0.41
CA LEU A 286 27.32 -5.22 1.75
C LEU A 286 25.81 -5.13 1.68
N TYR A 287 25.27 -4.44 0.66
CA TYR A 287 23.84 -4.37 0.40
C TYR A 287 23.26 -5.78 0.17
N HIS A 288 23.88 -6.59 -0.69
CA HIS A 288 23.48 -7.98 -0.90
C HIS A 288 23.55 -8.79 0.40
N HIS A 289 24.64 -8.65 1.17
CA HIS A 289 24.79 -9.33 2.45
C HIS A 289 23.68 -8.96 3.45
N LEU A 290 23.27 -7.69 3.49
CA LEU A 290 22.18 -7.21 4.36
C LEU A 290 20.82 -7.78 3.94
N CYS A 291 20.56 -7.91 2.64
CA CYS A 291 19.30 -8.45 2.12
C CYS A 291 19.19 -9.98 2.29
N ASP A 292 20.30 -10.70 2.20
CA ASP A 292 20.30 -12.16 2.18
C ASP A 292 20.39 -12.79 3.58
N ILE A 293 20.75 -12.01 4.60
CA ILE A 293 20.98 -12.52 5.96
C ILE A 293 19.85 -12.14 6.89
N SER A 294 19.18 -13.17 7.42
CA SER A 294 18.21 -13.01 8.49
C SER A 294 18.90 -12.58 9.78
N MET A 295 18.44 -11.45 10.35
CA MET A 295 18.83 -11.01 11.68
C MET A 295 17.85 -11.52 12.73
N ILE A 296 18.36 -12.05 13.84
CA ILE A 296 17.53 -12.42 14.99
C ILE A 296 17.47 -11.22 15.93
N ILE A 297 16.29 -10.61 16.04
CA ILE A 297 16.04 -9.50 16.95
C ILE A 297 15.17 -10.03 18.10
N GLY A 298 15.72 -10.07 19.30
CA GLY A 298 15.00 -10.48 20.50
C GLY A 298 14.86 -9.33 21.49
N ARG A 299 13.70 -9.22 22.14
CA ARG A 299 13.48 -8.30 23.25
C ARG A 299 13.18 -9.08 24.53
N VAL A 300 14.10 -9.04 25.49
CA VAL A 300 13.82 -9.46 26.86
C VAL A 300 13.32 -8.24 27.62
N SER A 301 12.02 -8.18 27.89
CA SER A 301 11.43 -7.13 28.71
C SER A 301 10.53 -7.78 29.75
N ARG A 302 10.69 -7.35 31.02
CA ARG A 302 9.97 -7.89 32.19
C ARG A 302 8.45 -7.72 32.11
N PHE A 303 7.96 -6.90 31.18
CA PHE A 303 6.55 -6.70 30.90
C PHE A 303 5.94 -7.83 30.06
N TYR A 304 6.78 -8.54 29.30
CA TYR A 304 6.42 -9.79 28.63
C TYR A 304 6.74 -10.93 29.60
N GLY A 305 5.90 -11.96 29.66
CA GLY A 305 5.98 -13.05 30.65
C GLY A 305 7.25 -13.90 30.52
N ASP A 306 7.13 -15.20 30.29
CA ASP A 306 8.30 -16.00 29.89
C ASP A 306 9.01 -15.32 28.71
N PRO A 307 10.35 -15.40 28.59
CA PRO A 307 11.06 -14.81 27.48
C PRO A 307 10.35 -15.22 26.19
N LEU A 308 9.78 -14.24 25.49
CA LEU A 308 9.20 -14.43 24.17
C LEU A 308 10.37 -14.72 23.23
N TYR A 309 10.84 -15.96 23.26
CA TYR A 309 11.41 -16.60 22.09
C TYR A 309 10.22 -16.74 21.13
N GLN A 310 9.94 -15.69 20.36
CA GLN A 310 9.02 -15.81 19.23
C GLN A 310 9.74 -16.68 18.20
N ALA A 311 9.66 -17.99 18.43
CA ALA A 311 9.75 -18.96 17.37
C ALA A 311 8.54 -18.70 16.49
N ILE A 312 8.81 -18.18 15.29
CA ILE A 312 8.03 -18.33 14.05
C ILE A 312 6.57 -18.63 14.39
N VAL A 313 5.75 -17.58 14.58
CA VAL A 313 4.32 -17.82 14.44
C VAL A 313 4.15 -18.12 12.96
N ASP A 314 3.99 -19.40 12.64
CA ASP A 314 3.56 -19.85 11.32
C ASP A 314 2.34 -19.00 10.97
N THR A 315 2.56 -17.96 10.18
CA THR A 315 1.47 -17.26 9.53
C THR A 315 0.94 -18.31 8.60
N ALA A 316 -0.28 -18.78 8.85
CA ALA A 316 -0.97 -19.67 7.93
C ALA A 316 -1.10 -18.92 6.60
N VAL A 317 -0.12 -19.13 5.71
CA VAL A 317 -0.30 -18.89 4.29
C VAL A 317 -1.28 -19.98 3.88
N THR A 318 -2.56 -19.64 3.87
CA THR A 318 -3.58 -20.50 3.29
C THR A 318 -3.21 -20.67 1.82
N SER A 319 -2.70 -21.86 1.51
CA SER A 319 -2.51 -22.41 0.17
C SER A 319 -3.82 -22.53 -0.59
#